data_AF-A0A510WGJ9-F1
#
_entry.id   AF-A0A510WGJ9-F1
#
_cell.length_a   1.000
_cell.length_b   1.000
_cell.length_c   1.000
_cell.angle_alpha   90.00
_cell.angle_beta   90.00
_cell.angle_gamma   90.00
#
_symmetry.space_group_name_H-M   'P 1'
#
loop_
_entity.id
_entity.type
_entity.pdbx_description
1 polymer ?
#
loop_
_entity_poly.entity_id
_entity_poly.type
_entity_poly.pdbx_seq_one_letter_code
_entity_poly.pdbx_strand_id
1 'polypeptide(L)'
;MKTEFAGITSYFQNEVKKYRVDLVVNRKHYQKRGFTTLESARKYRNELEEQYKKTIQVNADAIVRTYLNSSSIRETAIHHNMSRQKVRKILITEGVYSTPQSVKVNEMLDSGYTTQEVAEKLSVSVGTVNNLAAYRKGEYDVRKE
;
A
#
# COMPACT_ATOMS: atom_id res chain seq x y z
N MET A 1 4.21 -27.36 4.27
CA MET A 1 4.12 -26.59 5.53
C MET A 1 4.33 -25.11 5.23
N LYS A 2 3.52 -24.21 5.82
CA LYS A 2 3.77 -22.77 5.72
C LYS A 2 5.11 -22.43 6.40
N THR A 3 5.84 -21.47 5.84
CA THR A 3 7.05 -20.92 6.48
C THR A 3 6.69 -19.61 7.19
N GLU A 4 7.65 -19.05 7.93
CA GLU A 4 7.52 -17.70 8.51
C GLU A 4 7.39 -16.58 7.45
N PHE A 5 7.74 -16.87 6.19
CA PHE A 5 7.66 -15.92 5.09
C PHE A 5 6.38 -16.12 4.28
N ALA A 6 5.57 -15.06 4.20
CA ALA A 6 4.39 -15.01 3.34
C ALA A 6 4.77 -15.33 1.88
N GLY A 7 3.95 -16.15 1.22
CA GLY A 7 4.20 -16.60 -0.15
C GLY A 7 5.29 -17.66 -0.29
N ILE A 8 5.84 -18.21 0.81
CA ILE A 8 6.80 -19.33 0.77
C ILE A 8 6.27 -20.52 1.57
N THR A 9 6.26 -21.68 0.92
CA THR A 9 5.82 -22.96 1.51
C THR A 9 6.90 -24.02 1.32
N SER A 10 7.14 -24.82 2.35
CA SER A 10 8.02 -25.99 2.27
C SER A 10 7.25 -27.28 1.94
N TYR A 11 7.90 -28.23 1.30
CA TYR A 11 7.38 -29.56 0.96
C TYR A 11 8.53 -30.56 0.92
N PHE A 12 8.24 -31.86 1.01
CA PHE A 12 9.23 -32.92 0.83
C PHE A 12 9.12 -33.53 -0.56
N GLN A 13 10.26 -33.84 -1.17
CA GLN A 13 10.34 -34.58 -2.42
C GLN A 13 11.54 -35.51 -2.33
N ASN A 14 11.31 -36.82 -2.44
CA ASN A 14 12.33 -37.86 -2.27
C ASN A 14 13.11 -37.66 -0.96
N GLU A 15 12.38 -37.50 0.15
CA GLU A 15 12.95 -37.24 1.50
C GLU A 15 13.72 -35.92 1.67
N VAL A 16 13.93 -35.17 0.59
CA VAL A 16 14.58 -33.85 0.64
C VAL A 16 13.54 -32.76 0.87
N LYS A 17 13.78 -31.91 1.88
CA LYS A 17 12.98 -30.70 2.11
C LYS A 17 13.27 -29.67 1.02
N LYS A 18 12.21 -29.18 0.36
CA LYS A 18 12.24 -28.18 -0.69
C LYS A 18 11.27 -27.05 -0.39
N TYR A 19 11.38 -25.96 -1.13
CA TYR A 19 10.57 -24.77 -0.97
C TYR A 19 9.92 -24.36 -2.30
N ARG A 20 8.75 -23.76 -2.20
CA ARG A 20 7.96 -23.19 -3.29
C ARG A 20 7.59 -21.76 -2.94
N VAL A 21 7.83 -20.86 -3.87
CA VAL A 21 7.37 -19.47 -3.85
C VAL A 21 6.07 -19.39 -4.65
N ASP A 22 5.08 -18.74 -4.06
CA ASP A 22 3.75 -18.47 -4.59
C ASP A 22 3.38 -17.05 -4.18
N LEU A 23 3.48 -16.12 -5.12
CA LEU A 23 3.46 -14.68 -4.85
C LEU A 23 2.66 -13.94 -5.93
N VAL A 24 1.83 -12.98 -5.50
CA VAL A 24 1.16 -12.05 -6.42
C VAL A 24 1.81 -10.68 -6.27
N VAL A 25 2.44 -10.18 -7.34
CA VAL A 25 3.03 -8.84 -7.41
C VAL A 25 2.44 -8.09 -8.60
N ASN A 26 1.94 -6.88 -8.37
CA ASN A 26 1.35 -6.02 -9.42
C ASN A 26 0.29 -6.76 -10.27
N ARG A 27 -0.64 -7.46 -9.62
CA ARG A 27 -1.71 -8.28 -10.24
C ARG A 27 -1.21 -9.45 -11.10
N LYS A 28 0.09 -9.74 -11.11
CA LYS A 28 0.68 -10.91 -11.76
C LYS A 28 0.99 -11.98 -10.72
N HIS A 29 0.66 -13.22 -11.03
CA HIS A 29 0.91 -14.38 -10.17
C HIS A 29 2.20 -15.08 -10.60
N TYR A 30 3.10 -15.31 -9.65
CA TYR A 30 4.38 -15.96 -9.85
C TYR A 30 4.48 -17.21 -8.98
N GLN A 31 4.75 -18.34 -9.62
CA GLN A 31 4.92 -19.61 -8.94
C GLN A 31 6.22 -20.28 -9.38
N LYS A 32 7.09 -20.62 -8.42
CA LYS A 32 8.31 -21.39 -8.68
C LYS A 32 8.55 -22.37 -7.54
N ARG A 33 8.90 -23.60 -7.89
CA ARG A 33 9.15 -24.70 -6.94
C ARG A 33 10.56 -25.26 -7.12
N GLY A 34 11.02 -26.03 -6.15
CA GLY A 34 12.27 -26.79 -6.24
C GLY A 34 13.47 -26.14 -5.56
N PHE A 35 13.28 -25.05 -4.82
CA PHE A 35 14.36 -24.44 -4.03
C PHE A 35 14.79 -25.41 -2.93
N THR A 36 16.10 -25.62 -2.76
CA THR A 36 16.66 -26.53 -1.75
C THR A 36 16.86 -25.84 -0.39
N THR A 37 16.94 -24.51 -0.38
CA THR A 37 17.10 -23.71 0.84
C THR A 37 15.99 -22.67 0.95
N LEU A 38 15.64 -22.29 2.19
CA LEU A 38 14.69 -21.21 2.44
C LEU A 38 15.22 -19.87 1.91
N GLU A 39 16.53 -19.64 2.04
CA GLU A 39 17.19 -18.41 1.63
C GLU A 39 17.13 -18.19 0.11
N SER A 40 17.35 -19.24 -0.70
CA SER A 40 17.23 -19.14 -2.16
C SER A 40 15.79 -18.84 -2.61
N ALA A 41 14.80 -19.44 -1.96
CA ALA A 41 13.39 -19.11 -2.18
C ALA A 41 13.08 -17.66 -1.79
N ARG A 42 13.62 -17.19 -0.66
CA ARG A 42 13.47 -15.81 -0.20
C ARG A 42 14.10 -14.81 -1.15
N LYS A 43 15.30 -15.08 -1.64
CA LYS A 43 16.00 -14.23 -2.62
C LYS A 43 15.17 -14.07 -3.88
N TYR A 44 14.70 -15.18 -4.47
CA TYR A 44 13.84 -15.15 -5.66
C TYR A 44 12.54 -14.37 -5.42
N ARG A 45 11.90 -14.57 -4.26
CA ARG A 45 10.70 -13.80 -3.89
C ARG A 45 11.00 -12.30 -3.85
N ASN A 46 12.07 -11.89 -3.16
CA ASN A 46 12.44 -10.48 -3.03
C ASN A 46 12.79 -9.86 -4.38
N GLU A 47 13.49 -10.59 -5.26
CA GLU A 47 13.79 -10.15 -6.63
C GLU A 47 12.50 -9.92 -7.43
N LEU A 48 11.50 -10.80 -7.33
CA LEU A 48 10.20 -10.60 -7.97
C LEU A 48 9.46 -9.38 -7.39
N GLU A 49 9.49 -9.20 -6.07
CA GLU A 49 8.87 -8.06 -5.42
C GLU A 49 9.50 -6.75 -5.89
N GLU A 50 10.83 -6.69 -6.00
CA GLU A 50 11.55 -5.50 -6.42
C GLU A 50 11.38 -5.25 -7.93
N GLN A 51 11.58 -6.27 -8.76
CA GLN A 51 11.49 -6.18 -10.22
C GLN A 51 10.09 -5.73 -10.68
N TYR A 52 9.04 -6.25 -10.03
CA TYR A 52 7.66 -5.97 -10.39
C TYR A 52 6.95 -5.04 -9.42
N LYS A 53 7.70 -4.40 -8.51
CA LYS A 53 7.19 -3.32 -7.67
C LYS A 53 6.62 -2.27 -8.60
N LYS A 54 5.31 -2.03 -8.53
CA LYS A 54 4.72 -0.92 -9.27
C LYS A 54 5.15 0.37 -8.58
N THR A 55 6.27 0.94 -8.99
CA THR A 55 6.64 2.31 -8.64
C THR A 55 5.73 3.22 -9.47
N ILE A 56 4.51 3.45 -8.96
CA ILE A 56 3.72 4.58 -9.45
C ILE A 56 4.46 5.79 -8.93
N GLN A 57 5.24 6.44 -9.80
CA GLN A 57 5.73 7.78 -9.53
C GLN A 57 4.50 8.68 -9.48
N VAL A 58 4.18 9.17 -8.30
CA VAL A 58 2.97 9.97 -8.08
C VAL A 58 3.39 11.43 -8.22
N ASN A 59 2.94 12.10 -9.27
CA ASN A 59 3.05 13.56 -9.35
C ASN A 59 1.85 14.14 -8.59
N ALA A 60 2.09 14.62 -7.36
CA ALA A 60 1.03 15.15 -6.50
C ALA A 60 0.41 16.41 -7.10
N ASP A 61 1.21 17.29 -7.73
CA ASP A 61 0.75 18.53 -8.33
C ASP A 61 -0.23 18.27 -9.49
N ALA A 62 0.05 17.28 -10.33
CA ALA A 62 -0.86 16.87 -11.40
C ALA A 62 -2.20 16.34 -10.86
N ILE A 63 -2.18 15.60 -9.74
CA ILE A 63 -3.38 15.10 -9.06
C ILE A 63 -4.19 16.25 -8.47
N VAL A 64 -3.52 17.19 -7.79
CA VAL A 64 -4.14 18.39 -7.23
C VAL A 64 -4.80 19.22 -8.33
N ARG A 65 -4.09 19.51 -9.43
CA ARG A 65 -4.65 20.26 -10.57
C ARG A 65 -5.89 19.57 -11.15
N THR A 66 -5.83 18.26 -11.34
CA THR A 66 -6.97 17.49 -11.86
C THR A 66 -8.16 17.53 -10.91
N TYR A 67 -7.91 17.43 -9.60
CA TYR A 67 -8.95 17.55 -8.58
C TYR A 67 -9.55 18.95 -8.53
N LEU A 68 -8.75 20.01 -8.57
CA LEU A 68 -9.25 21.39 -8.57
C LEU A 68 -10.14 21.67 -9.79
N ASN A 69 -9.82 21.08 -10.95
CA ASN A 69 -10.63 21.23 -12.16
C ASN A 69 -11.94 20.41 -12.13
N SER A 70 -11.91 19.18 -11.61
CA SER A 70 -13.07 18.27 -11.62
C SER A 70 -13.92 18.30 -10.35
N SER A 71 -13.34 18.79 -9.24
CA SER A 71 -13.85 18.68 -7.86
C SER A 71 -14.28 17.26 -7.47
N SER A 72 -13.72 16.24 -8.13
CA SER A 72 -14.19 14.85 -8.04
C SER A 72 -13.05 13.86 -7.84
N ILE A 73 -12.94 13.32 -6.62
CA ILE A 73 -11.96 12.26 -6.29
C ILE A 73 -12.12 11.05 -7.23
N ARG A 74 -13.36 10.74 -7.64
CA ARG A 74 -13.63 9.61 -8.55
C ARG A 74 -13.03 9.88 -9.92
N GLU A 75 -13.22 11.07 -10.45
CA GLU A 75 -12.72 11.45 -11.78
C GLU A 75 -11.20 11.55 -11.79
N THR A 76 -10.63 12.23 -10.79
CA THR A 76 -9.17 12.27 -10.57
C THR A 76 -8.57 10.86 -10.51
N ALA A 77 -9.21 9.93 -9.80
CA ALA A 77 -8.74 8.54 -9.71
C ALA A 77 -8.75 7.82 -11.06
N ILE A 78 -9.76 8.04 -11.90
CA ILE A 78 -9.82 7.47 -13.25
C ILE A 78 -8.71 8.07 -14.12
N HIS A 79 -8.58 9.40 -14.11
CA HIS A 79 -7.60 10.13 -14.92
C HIS A 79 -6.16 9.70 -14.62
N HIS A 80 -5.85 9.43 -13.36
CA HIS A 80 -4.51 9.03 -12.92
C HIS A 80 -4.32 7.50 -12.80
N ASN A 81 -5.33 6.70 -13.13
CA ASN A 81 -5.31 5.23 -12.96
C ASN A 81 -4.92 4.81 -11.52
N MET A 82 -5.53 5.47 -10.54
CA MET A 82 -5.27 5.27 -9.10
C MET A 82 -6.54 4.81 -8.38
N SER A 83 -6.37 4.23 -7.19
CA SER A 83 -7.52 4.00 -6.32
C SER A 83 -8.00 5.33 -5.74
N ARG A 84 -9.31 5.45 -5.51
CA ARG A 84 -9.91 6.63 -4.85
C ARG A 84 -9.29 6.90 -3.48
N GLN A 85 -8.93 5.85 -2.74
CA GLN A 85 -8.26 5.98 -1.45
C GLN A 85 -6.89 6.63 -1.60
N LYS A 86 -6.06 6.21 -2.57
CA LYS A 86 -4.74 6.84 -2.78
C LYS A 86 -4.89 8.32 -3.15
N VAL A 87 -5.79 8.63 -4.08
CA VAL A 87 -6.06 10.02 -4.48
C VAL A 87 -6.51 10.84 -3.27
N ARG A 88 -7.47 10.35 -2.49
CA ARG A 88 -7.94 11.04 -1.29
C ARG A 88 -6.79 11.32 -0.31
N LYS A 89 -5.97 10.32 0.02
CA LYS A 89 -4.83 10.51 0.92
C LYS A 89 -3.86 11.57 0.42
N ILE A 90 -3.55 11.58 -0.88
CA ILE A 90 -2.68 12.60 -1.50
C ILE A 90 -3.31 13.99 -1.33
N LEU A 91 -4.58 14.14 -1.68
CA LEU A 91 -5.27 15.43 -1.57
C LEU A 91 -5.38 15.93 -0.12
N ILE A 92 -5.53 15.02 0.86
CA ILE A 92 -5.47 15.35 2.29
C ILE A 92 -4.05 15.80 2.68
N THR A 93 -3.02 15.06 2.24
CA THR A 93 -1.61 15.40 2.52
C THR A 93 -1.20 16.74 1.92
N GLU A 94 -1.64 17.05 0.70
CA GLU A 94 -1.40 18.35 0.06
C GLU A 94 -2.34 19.46 0.59
N GLY A 95 -3.24 19.15 1.54
CA GLY A 95 -4.12 20.12 2.19
C GLY A 95 -5.27 20.66 1.34
N VAL A 96 -5.50 20.11 0.15
CA VAL A 96 -6.54 20.60 -0.79
C VAL A 96 -7.88 19.90 -0.62
N TYR A 97 -7.93 18.81 0.13
CA TYR A 97 -9.17 18.11 0.47
C TYR A 97 -9.22 17.82 1.97
N SER A 98 -10.35 18.14 2.59
CA SER A 98 -10.62 17.80 3.98
C SER A 98 -12.12 17.57 4.20
N THR A 99 -12.41 16.78 5.22
CA THR A 99 -13.75 16.65 5.81
C THR A 99 -13.63 16.82 7.31
N PRO A 100 -14.72 17.15 8.04
CA PRO A 100 -14.66 17.24 9.51
C PRO A 100 -14.09 15.97 10.16
N GLN A 101 -14.39 14.81 9.57
CA GLN A 101 -13.88 13.53 10.05
C GLN A 101 -12.39 13.33 9.73
N SER A 102 -11.92 13.75 8.55
CA SER A 102 -10.49 13.65 8.22
C SER A 102 -9.66 14.58 9.09
N VAL A 103 -10.15 15.79 9.37
CA VAL A 103 -9.48 16.73 10.27
C VAL A 103 -9.31 16.09 11.65
N LYS A 104 -10.40 15.59 12.25
CA LYS A 104 -10.36 14.94 13.56
C LYS A 104 -9.46 13.71 13.61
N VAL A 105 -9.46 12.89 12.55
CA VAL A 105 -8.54 11.74 12.45
C VAL A 105 -7.09 12.20 12.47
N ASN A 106 -6.71 13.20 11.67
CA ASN A 106 -5.32 13.64 11.58
C ASN A 106 -4.88 14.37 12.84
N GLU A 107 -5.72 15.20 13.47
CA GLU A 107 -5.42 15.83 14.76
C GLU A 107 -5.07 14.81 15.85
N MET A 108 -5.81 13.70 15.92
CA MET A 108 -5.53 12.63 16.88
C MET A 108 -4.23 11.88 16.54
N LEU A 109 -4.00 11.58 15.26
CA LEU A 109 -2.75 10.94 14.84
C LEU A 109 -1.54 11.84 15.13
N ASP A 110 -1.66 13.15 14.89
CA ASP A 110 -0.61 14.15 15.16
C ASP A 110 -0.39 14.33 16.68
N SER A 111 -1.43 14.09 17.49
CA SER A 111 -1.34 14.03 18.95
C SER A 111 -0.70 12.75 19.49
N GLY A 112 -0.26 11.83 18.63
CA GLY A 112 0.46 10.62 18.99
C GLY A 112 -0.40 9.36 19.17
N TYR A 113 -1.72 9.43 18.93
CA TYR A 113 -2.57 8.24 18.96
C TYR A 113 -2.25 7.28 17.80
N THR A 114 -2.35 5.99 18.06
CA THR A 114 -2.25 4.96 17.03
C THR A 114 -3.53 4.89 16.19
N THR A 115 -3.44 4.34 14.98
CA THR A 115 -4.60 4.14 14.08
C THR A 115 -5.71 3.32 14.76
N GLN A 116 -5.35 2.33 15.58
CA GLN A 116 -6.27 1.51 16.36
C GLN A 116 -7.00 2.34 17.41
N GLU A 117 -6.29 3.11 18.22
CA GLU A 117 -6.90 3.96 19.24
C GLU A 117 -7.81 5.03 18.63
N VAL A 118 -7.43 5.61 17.49
CA VAL A 118 -8.28 6.56 16.75
C VAL A 118 -9.55 5.87 16.26
N ALA A 119 -9.44 4.66 15.71
CA ALA A 119 -10.58 3.88 15.24
C ALA A 119 -11.57 3.59 16.38
N GLU A 120 -11.07 3.16 17.53
CA GLU A 120 -11.86 2.90 18.73
C GLU A 120 -12.55 4.17 19.26
N LYS A 121 -11.79 5.25 19.46
CA LYS A 121 -12.32 6.52 19.99
C LYS A 121 -13.35 7.18 19.09
N LEU A 122 -13.21 7.03 17.77
CA LEU A 122 -14.16 7.57 16.80
C LEU A 122 -15.27 6.57 16.43
N SER A 123 -15.26 5.36 16.99
CA SER A 123 -16.21 4.28 16.67
C SER A 123 -16.29 4.00 15.16
N VAL A 124 -15.14 3.94 14.50
CA VAL A 124 -15.01 3.62 13.07
C VAL A 124 -14.04 2.46 12.85
N SER A 125 -14.04 1.91 11.64
CA SER A 125 -13.06 0.88 11.29
C SER A 125 -11.64 1.47 11.14
N VAL A 126 -10.62 0.66 11.43
CA VAL A 126 -9.21 0.97 11.11
C VAL A 126 -9.03 1.30 9.62
N GLY A 127 -9.79 0.63 8.75
CA GLY A 127 -9.81 0.93 7.32
C GLY A 127 -10.30 2.35 7.01
N THR A 128 -11.29 2.83 7.75
CA THR A 128 -11.81 4.21 7.65
C THR A 128 -10.74 5.21 8.08
N VAL A 129 -10.06 4.97 9.21
CA VAL A 129 -8.96 5.83 9.68
C VAL A 129 -7.86 5.90 8.63
N ASN A 130 -7.41 4.76 8.12
CA ASN A 130 -6.37 4.68 7.08
C ASN A 130 -6.75 5.40 5.77
N ASN A 131 -8.04 5.52 5.49
CA ASN A 131 -8.55 6.20 4.30
C ASN A 131 -8.60 7.72 4.47
N LEU A 132 -8.72 8.21 5.72
CA LEU A 132 -8.80 9.61 6.07
C LEU A 132 -7.48 10.19 6.61
N ALA A 133 -6.53 9.34 6.97
CA ALA A 133 -5.20 9.74 7.39
C ALA A 133 -4.39 10.31 6.20
N ALA A 134 -3.68 11.40 6.45
CA ALA A 134 -2.62 11.88 5.56
C ALA A 134 -1.52 10.80 5.44
N TYR A 135 -0.83 10.79 4.31
CA TYR A 135 0.45 10.10 4.21
C TYR A 135 1.49 10.73 5.13
N ARG A 136 2.30 9.88 5.78
CA ARG A 136 3.49 10.33 6.51
C ARG A 136 4.63 10.63 5.54
N LYS A 137 5.55 11.51 5.95
CA LYS A 137 6.74 11.87 5.15
C LYS A 137 7.51 10.59 4.77
N GLY A 138 7.66 10.34 3.46
CA GLY A 138 8.33 9.16 2.92
C GLY A 138 7.42 7.95 2.58
N GLU A 139 6.11 8.00 2.85
CA GLU A 139 5.18 6.90 2.52
C GLU A 139 4.80 6.83 1.02
N TYR A 140 5.05 7.89 0.26
CA TYR A 140 4.87 7.91 -1.18
C TYR A 140 5.93 8.80 -1.85
N ASP A 141 6.45 8.31 -2.97
CA ASP A 141 7.52 8.96 -3.72
C ASP A 141 6.92 10.02 -4.64
N VAL A 142 6.93 11.26 -4.16
CA VAL A 142 6.39 12.42 -4.87
C VAL A 142 7.51 13.12 -5.60
N ARG A 143 7.38 13.22 -6.92
CA ARG A 143 8.08 14.29 -7.64
C ARG A 143 7.26 15.56 -7.47
N LYS A 144 7.88 16.57 -6.86
CA LYS A 144 7.43 17.96 -6.93
C LYS A 144 8.20 18.57 -8.10
N GLU A 145 7.49 18.99 -9.14
CA GLU A 145 8.06 19.63 -10.34
C GLU A 145 7.86 21.14 -10.28
#